data_AF-A0A418NMU3-F1
#
_entry.id   AF-A0A418NMU3-F1
#
_cell.length_a   1.000
_cell.length_b   1.000
_cell.length_c   1.000
_cell.angle_alpha   90.00
_cell.angle_beta   90.00
_cell.angle_gamma   90.00
#
_symmetry.space_group_name_H-M   'P 1'
#
loop_
_entity.id
_entity.type
_entity.pdbx_description
1 polymer ?
#
loop_
_entity_poly.entity_id
_entity_poly.type
_entity_poly.pdbx_seq_one_letter_code
_entity_poly.pdbx_strand_id
1 'polypeptide(L)'
;MSASACVVYFGIRYEISEDEISALELRTDPRQRAAKQVGLDSYWQNFGGLDERYVLLVGTQIAVLGPEDASSSSITVERLQDIVSRTEGRLNEACLDGPRSLHFEWLEDL
;
A
#
# COMPACT_ATOMS: atom_id res chain seq x y z
N MET A 1 -20.31 -4.51 3.34
CA MET A 1 -20.40 -3.08 3.02
C MET A 1 -19.29 -2.44 3.79
N SER A 2 -18.27 -1.97 3.09
CA SER A 2 -17.07 -1.38 3.67
C SER A 2 -17.07 0.04 3.15
N ALA A 3 -17.24 1.02 4.03
CA ALA A 3 -17.35 2.41 3.60
C ALA A 3 -16.12 2.84 2.78
N SER A 4 -16.31 3.82 1.89
CA SER A 4 -15.23 4.33 1.05
C SER A 4 -14.06 4.86 1.90
N ALA A 5 -12.82 4.58 1.50
CA ALA A 5 -11.65 4.95 2.27
C ALA A 5 -10.46 5.38 1.39
N CYS A 6 -9.72 6.40 1.80
CA CYS A 6 -8.39 6.73 1.30
C CYS A 6 -7.35 5.88 2.00
N VAL A 7 -6.54 5.15 1.26
CA VAL A 7 -5.31 4.55 1.77
C VAL A 7 -4.14 5.42 1.38
N VAL A 8 -3.41 5.92 2.37
CA VAL A 8 -2.19 6.72 2.18
C VAL A 8 -0.98 5.88 2.55
N TYR A 9 -0.05 5.73 1.61
CA TYR A 9 1.11 4.84 1.74
C TYR A 9 2.38 5.51 1.22
N PHE A 10 3.49 5.36 1.91
CA PHE A 10 4.80 5.65 1.31
C PHE A 10 5.46 4.34 0.89
N GLY A 11 5.84 4.22 -0.39
CA GLY A 11 6.50 3.03 -0.90
C GLY A 11 6.33 2.84 -2.40
N ILE A 12 6.22 1.58 -2.82
CA ILE A 12 6.06 1.17 -4.22
C ILE A 12 4.62 0.74 -4.47
N ARG A 13 4.13 1.07 -5.66
CA ARG A 13 2.82 0.71 -6.15
C ARG A 13 2.96 -0.19 -7.38
N TYR A 14 2.32 -1.34 -7.35
CA TYR A 14 2.23 -2.26 -8.47
C TYR A 14 0.78 -2.33 -8.94
N GLU A 15 0.55 -2.15 -10.24
CA GLU A 15 -0.69 -2.59 -10.87
C GLU A 15 -0.65 -4.12 -10.94
N ILE A 16 -1.77 -4.75 -10.60
CA ILE A 16 -1.90 -6.20 -10.48
C ILE A 16 -2.82 -6.71 -11.58
N SER A 17 -2.37 -7.71 -12.32
CA SER A 17 -3.21 -8.41 -13.30
C SER A 17 -4.01 -9.54 -12.67
N GLU A 18 -5.09 -9.96 -13.34
CA GLU A 18 -6.00 -11.01 -12.84
C GLU A 18 -5.29 -12.32 -12.46
N ASP A 19 -4.24 -12.70 -13.20
CA ASP A 19 -3.46 -13.91 -12.97
C ASP A 19 -2.61 -13.86 -11.68
N GLU A 20 -2.32 -12.65 -11.18
CA GLU A 20 -1.58 -12.45 -9.94
C GLU A 20 -2.48 -12.45 -8.68
N ILE A 21 -3.79 -12.22 -8.84
CA ILE A 21 -4.75 -12.07 -7.73
C ILE A 21 -4.72 -13.27 -6.79
N SER A 22 -4.78 -14.49 -7.34
CA SER A 22 -4.77 -15.72 -6.53
C SER A 22 -3.51 -15.83 -5.66
N ALA A 23 -2.35 -15.36 -6.14
CA ALA A 23 -1.13 -15.37 -5.36
C ALA A 23 -1.16 -14.36 -4.20
N LEU A 24 -1.80 -13.21 -4.40
CA LEU A 24 -1.98 -12.18 -3.38
C LEU A 24 -2.99 -12.62 -2.30
N GLU A 25 -4.09 -13.25 -2.69
CA GLU A 25 -5.09 -13.82 -1.77
C GLU A 25 -4.48 -14.89 -0.87
N LEU A 26 -3.69 -15.79 -1.48
CA LEU A 26 -3.00 -16.87 -0.77
C LEU A 26 -1.73 -16.40 -0.05
N ARG A 27 -1.37 -15.12 -0.15
CA ARG A 27 -0.14 -14.52 0.40
C ARG A 27 1.14 -15.25 -0.03
N THR A 28 1.12 -15.78 -1.24
CA THR A 28 2.26 -16.44 -1.88
C THR A 28 3.00 -15.53 -2.85
N ASP A 29 2.44 -14.35 -3.16
CA ASP A 29 3.07 -13.33 -4.01
C ASP A 29 4.50 -12.99 -3.52
N PRO A 30 5.50 -13.00 -4.41
CA PRO A 30 6.90 -12.79 -4.03
C PRO A 30 7.15 -11.41 -3.44
N ARG A 31 6.43 -10.37 -3.88
CA ARG A 31 6.59 -8.99 -3.38
C ARG A 31 6.09 -8.88 -1.95
N GLN A 32 4.94 -9.48 -1.63
CA GLN A 32 4.41 -9.53 -0.26
C GLN A 32 5.35 -10.31 0.68
N ARG A 33 5.90 -11.43 0.21
CA ARG A 33 6.83 -12.24 1.02
C ARG A 33 8.14 -11.49 1.28
N ALA A 34 8.70 -10.85 0.25
CA ALA A 34 9.91 -10.03 0.39
C ALA A 34 9.69 -8.84 1.33
N ALA A 35 8.57 -8.12 1.18
CA ALA A 35 8.19 -7.02 2.08
C ALA A 35 8.13 -7.47 3.55
N LYS A 36 7.46 -8.61 3.81
CA LYS A 36 7.31 -9.16 5.15
C LYS A 36 8.66 -9.54 5.77
N GLN A 37 9.62 -10.04 4.98
CA GLN A 37 10.94 -10.45 5.48
C GLN A 37 11.75 -9.28 6.07
N VAL A 38 11.56 -8.07 5.54
CA VAL A 38 12.22 -6.84 6.01
C VAL A 38 11.32 -5.99 6.92
N GLY A 39 10.14 -6.50 7.29
CA GLY A 39 9.18 -5.81 8.16
C GLY A 39 8.51 -4.61 7.51
N LEU A 40 8.36 -4.60 6.18
CA LEU A 40 7.45 -3.69 5.48
C LEU A 40 6.03 -4.22 5.50
N ASP A 41 5.08 -3.30 5.40
CA ASP A 41 3.67 -3.60 5.23
C ASP A 41 3.34 -3.77 3.74
N SER A 42 2.27 -4.51 3.48
CA SER A 42 1.69 -4.64 2.13
C SER A 42 0.17 -4.55 2.20
N TYR A 43 -0.42 -3.78 1.29
CA TYR A 43 -1.87 -3.61 1.17
C TYR A 43 -2.27 -3.82 -0.28
N TRP A 44 -3.27 -4.64 -0.56
CA TRP A 44 -3.77 -4.81 -1.92
C TRP A 44 -5.29 -4.89 -1.94
N GLN A 45 -5.90 -4.29 -2.97
CA GLN A 45 -7.33 -4.32 -3.19
C GLN A 45 -7.69 -3.86 -4.62
N ASN A 46 -8.95 -4.05 -5.03
CA ASN A 46 -9.54 -3.34 -6.17
C ASN A 46 -9.82 -1.86 -5.81
N PHE A 47 -9.07 -0.95 -6.43
CA PHE A 47 -9.25 0.51 -6.33
C PHE A 47 -9.95 1.09 -7.58
N GLY A 48 -10.56 0.25 -8.41
CA GLY A 48 -11.36 0.66 -9.58
C GLY A 48 -12.86 0.75 -9.30
N GLY A 49 -13.31 0.40 -8.10
CA GLY A 49 -14.74 0.32 -7.81
C GLY A 49 -15.42 -0.74 -8.68
N LEU A 50 -16.39 -0.34 -9.50
CA LEU A 50 -17.05 -1.22 -10.47
C LEU A 50 -16.12 -1.65 -11.60
N ASP A 51 -15.07 -0.87 -11.86
CA ASP A 51 -14.01 -1.24 -12.79
C ASP A 51 -12.96 -2.09 -12.06
N GLU A 52 -12.25 -2.95 -12.81
CA GLU A 52 -11.19 -3.81 -12.25
C GLU A 52 -9.84 -3.08 -12.32
N ARG A 53 -9.42 -2.49 -11.18
CA ARG A 53 -8.08 -1.92 -11.01
C ARG A 53 -7.49 -2.40 -9.70
N TYR A 54 -6.82 -3.55 -9.74
CA TYR A 54 -6.15 -4.11 -8.58
C TYR A 54 -4.78 -3.48 -8.39
N VAL A 55 -4.52 -3.00 -7.18
CA VAL A 55 -3.25 -2.37 -6.83
C VAL A 55 -2.67 -3.06 -5.60
N LEU A 56 -1.37 -3.34 -5.63
CA LEU A 56 -0.56 -3.71 -4.47
C LEU A 56 0.34 -2.54 -4.08
N LEU A 57 0.19 -2.09 -2.85
CA LEU A 57 1.06 -1.14 -2.17
C LEU A 57 2.03 -1.91 -1.26
N VAL A 58 3.32 -1.59 -1.35
CA VAL A 58 4.37 -2.16 -0.47
C VAL A 58 5.21 -1.02 0.11
N GLY A 59 5.35 -0.99 1.43
CA GLY A 59 6.02 0.12 2.10
C GLY A 59 5.56 0.33 3.54
N THR A 60 5.26 1.57 3.91
CA THR A 60 4.71 1.94 5.21
C THR A 60 3.36 2.65 5.03
N GLN A 61 2.33 2.15 5.71
CA GLN A 61 1.03 2.82 5.77
C GLN A 61 1.13 4.11 6.59
N ILE A 62 0.71 5.23 6.00
CA ILE A 62 0.69 6.54 6.67
C ILE A 62 -0.65 6.77 7.36
N ALA A 63 -1.75 6.53 6.64
CA ALA A 63 -3.09 6.74 7.14
C ALA A 63 -4.11 5.92 6.35
N VAL A 64 -5.23 5.63 6.98
CA VAL A 64 -6.48 5.30 6.29
C VAL A 64 -7.49 6.35 6.70
N LEU A 65 -8.14 6.98 5.71
CA LEU A 65 -9.11 8.05 5.93
C LEU A 65 -10.46 7.62 5.39
N GLY A 66 -11.54 7.76 6.15
CA GLY A 66 -12.85 7.33 5.69
C GLY A 66 -13.91 7.49 6.78
N PRO A 67 -15.20 7.24 6.47
CA PRO A 67 -16.29 7.32 7.43
C PRO A 67 -16.12 6.37 8.63
N GLU A 68 -15.45 5.23 8.42
CA GLU A 68 -15.16 4.23 9.46
C GLU A 68 -13.77 4.41 10.09
N ASP A 69 -12.94 5.26 9.49
CA ASP A 69 -11.55 5.52 9.91
C ASP A 69 -11.40 6.98 10.40
N ALA A 70 -10.19 7.53 10.31
CA ALA A 70 -9.94 8.91 10.65
C ALA A 70 -10.55 9.85 9.59
N SER A 71 -11.28 10.87 10.04
CA SER A 71 -11.77 11.93 9.14
C SER A 71 -10.66 12.86 8.65
N SER A 72 -9.52 12.88 9.34
CA SER A 72 -8.31 13.61 8.97
C SER A 72 -7.09 12.99 9.64
N SER A 73 -5.91 13.20 9.05
CA SER A 73 -4.63 12.81 9.65
C SER A 73 -3.61 13.91 9.42
N SER A 74 -2.68 14.07 10.36
CA SER A 74 -1.54 14.95 10.24
C SER A 74 -0.26 14.20 10.60
N ILE A 75 0.80 14.46 9.84
CA ILE A 75 2.12 13.91 10.09
C ILE A 75 3.12 15.06 10.08
N THR A 76 4.02 15.08 11.06
CA THR A 76 5.07 16.10 11.08
C THR A 76 6.10 15.81 9.99
N VAL A 77 6.83 16.85 9.57
CA VAL A 77 7.87 16.70 8.55
C VAL A 77 8.96 15.74 9.02
N GLU A 78 9.36 15.82 10.28
CA GLU A 78 10.38 14.94 10.89
C GLU A 78 9.91 13.48 10.85
N ARG A 79 8.64 13.24 11.19
CA ARG A 79 8.08 11.89 11.17
C ARG A 79 7.96 11.35 9.75
N LEU A 80 7.60 12.19 8.78
CA LEU A 80 7.56 11.80 7.37
C LEU A 80 8.97 11.44 6.86
N GLN A 81 9.98 12.24 7.19
CA GLN A 81 11.38 11.96 6.83
C GLN A 81 11.86 10.63 7.44
N ASP A 82 11.53 10.37 8.70
CA ASP A 82 11.84 9.09 9.36
C ASP A 82 11.19 7.90 8.63
N ILE A 83 9.93 8.04 8.23
CA ILE A 83 9.23 6.98 7.50
C ILE A 83 9.88 6.77 6.13
N VAL A 84 10.19 7.85 5.41
CA VAL A 84 10.85 7.77 4.09
C VAL A 84 12.16 7.02 4.22
N SER A 85 13.07 7.47 5.09
CA SER A 85 14.40 6.88 5.25
C SER A 85 14.33 5.40 5.63
N ARG A 86 13.46 5.03 6.59
CA ARG A 86 13.29 3.63 7.01
C ARG A 86 12.69 2.76 5.91
N THR A 87 11.67 3.28 5.21
CA THR A 87 10.99 2.53 4.15
C THR A 87 11.91 2.30 2.97
N GLU A 88 12.67 3.32 2.53
CA GLU A 88 13.63 3.18 1.45
C GLU A 88 14.73 2.16 1.79
N GLY A 89 15.27 2.20 3.01
CA GLY A 89 16.26 1.22 3.48
C GLY A 89 15.75 -0.21 3.36
N ARG A 90 14.52 -0.47 3.81
CA ARG A 90 13.89 -1.79 3.76
C ARG A 90 13.50 -2.22 2.35
N LEU A 91 13.02 -1.30 1.50
CA LEU A 91 12.72 -1.61 0.10
C LEU A 91 13.99 -2.05 -0.65
N ASN A 92 15.12 -1.39 -0.38
CA ASN A 92 16.42 -1.80 -0.91
C ASN A 92 16.85 -3.17 -0.38
N GLU A 93 16.70 -3.43 0.92
CA GLU A 93 17.03 -4.73 1.53
C GLU A 93 16.19 -5.88 0.96
N ALA A 94 14.93 -5.61 0.63
CA ALA A 94 14.02 -6.57 0.00
C ALA A 94 14.23 -6.73 -1.52
N CYS A 95 15.15 -5.95 -2.12
CA CYS A 95 15.37 -5.89 -3.56
C CYS A 95 14.08 -5.62 -4.35
N LEU A 96 13.20 -4.76 -3.83
CA LEU A 96 11.95 -4.39 -4.48
C LEU A 96 12.14 -3.12 -5.32
N ASP A 97 11.93 -3.27 -6.63
CA ASP A 97 12.09 -2.20 -7.59
C ASP A 97 10.76 -1.51 -7.93
N GLY A 98 10.83 -0.20 -8.19
CA GLY A 98 9.71 0.63 -8.62
C GLY A 98 9.81 2.06 -8.10
N PRO A 99 8.94 2.97 -8.59
CA PRO A 99 8.90 4.35 -8.12
C PRO A 99 8.53 4.41 -6.63
N ARG A 100 9.36 5.09 -5.83
CA ARG A 100 9.13 5.32 -4.40
C ARG A 100 8.43 6.66 -4.23
N SER A 101 7.15 6.60 -3.87
CA SER A 101 6.30 7.77 -3.80
C SER A 101 5.34 7.69 -2.62
N LEU A 102 4.75 8.83 -2.28
CA LEU A 102 3.57 8.89 -1.43
C LEU A 102 2.34 8.66 -2.32
N HIS A 103 1.68 7.52 -2.13
CA HIS A 103 0.50 7.10 -2.87
C HIS A 103 -0.76 7.40 -2.06
N PHE A 104 -1.79 7.86 -2.76
CA PHE A 104 -3.13 8.09 -2.24
C PHE A 104 -4.08 7.32 -3.13
N GLU A 105 -4.64 6.24 -2.62
CA GLU A 105 -5.54 5.39 -3.39
C GLU A 105 -6.92 5.38 -2.73
N TRP A 106 -7.97 5.58 -3.52
CA TRP A 106 -9.34 5.69 -3.03
C TRP A 106 -10.06 4.36 -3.25
N LEU A 107 -10.55 3.77 -2.17
CA LEU A 107 -11.45 2.63 -2.17
C LEU A 107 -12.87 3.17 -2.17
N GLU A 108 -13.64 2.77 -3.16
CA GLU A 108 -15.06 3.09 -3.25
C GLU A 108 -15.88 1.96 -2.62
N ASP A 109 -16.84 2.30 -1.75
CA ASP A 109 -17.90 1.37 -1.36
C ASP A 109 -18.84 1.17 -2.56
N LEU A 110 -19.12 -0.09 -2.89
CA LEU A 110 -19.98 -0.50 -4.00
C LEU A 110 -21.28 -1.13 -3.48
#